data_AF-A0A2E2EHW2-F1
#
_entry.id   AF-A0A2E2EHW2-F1
#
_cell.length_a   1.000
_cell.length_b   1.000
_cell.length_c   1.000
_cell.angle_alpha   90.00
_cell.angle_beta   90.00
_cell.angle_gamma   90.00
#
_symmetry.space_group_name_H-M   'P 1'
#
loop_
_entity.id
_entity.type
_entity.pdbx_description
1 polymer ?
#
loop_
_entity_poly.entity_id
_entity_poly.type
_entity_poly.pdbx_seq_one_letter_code
_entity_poly.pdbx_strand_id
1 'polypeptide(L)'
;MIEFETSGDKLHFVRDIIDLMQNRGDNVIATYSPYSRMPVPVKVNDLSHAVYFHLFGPDSSLGYKQGALATGYYGNKLSDHHFLTSRVGFYSTDEKSQTRWGMIDLDGEGHEKQLAEIQKVLEGIIRRAYEKGIYIHVEVSSSGKGYHVWYFFVEKVYSLYAREVGRSLLPPKVKCIEKKTGKVVIEDKRVIEVFPKSESCQSVGTMSWLPLNYRYCSEINNKFIDKEAFCDRNIVIDNLHIVYLNKSNEKKAYIRPNPSGSDFNVEACGDFMEIINGCPSLHRLWSSSHIGHEGRVILMSLAVNTSNGSTILKSRWPSDETDYQIKKAFEKKMKPYTCNKIQSCGFCEVGKDPLLYDQCFKKYKNKNNKEVEPSPVRLRSGARKVLSKSYLSGGKEMSW
;
A
#
# COMPACT_ATOMS: atom_id res chain seq x y z
N MET A 1 -21.18 -14.12 9.73
CA MET A 1 -20.11 -13.71 10.67
C MET A 1 -18.88 -14.54 10.36
N ILE A 2 -17.67 -14.05 10.62
CA ILE A 2 -16.48 -14.91 10.55
C ILE A 2 -16.57 -15.83 11.77
N GLU A 3 -16.75 -17.13 11.53
CA GLU A 3 -16.75 -18.12 12.58
C GLU A 3 -15.30 -18.52 12.89
N PHE A 4 -14.96 -18.56 14.17
CA PHE A 4 -13.64 -18.95 14.65
C PHE A 4 -13.82 -20.16 15.55
N GLU A 5 -13.05 -21.23 15.29
CA GLU A 5 -13.15 -22.48 16.05
C GLU A 5 -12.61 -22.32 17.47
N THR A 6 -11.58 -21.48 17.65
CA THR A 6 -10.94 -21.28 18.95
C THR A 6 -10.68 -19.80 19.27
N SER A 7 -10.50 -19.49 20.55
CA SER A 7 -10.00 -18.17 20.99
C SER A 7 -8.58 -17.88 20.47
N GLY A 8 -7.80 -18.92 20.17
CA GLY A 8 -6.49 -18.80 19.54
C GLY A 8 -6.59 -18.19 18.14
N ASP A 9 -7.54 -18.66 17.34
CA ASP A 9 -7.75 -18.18 15.96
C ASP A 9 -8.16 -16.70 15.93
N LYS A 10 -9.00 -16.28 16.88
CA LYS A 10 -9.36 -14.86 17.05
C LYS A 10 -8.14 -13.99 17.37
N LEU A 11 -7.25 -14.46 18.24
CA LEU A 11 -6.03 -13.73 18.60
C LEU A 11 -5.03 -13.65 17.44
N HIS A 12 -4.94 -14.71 16.62
CA HIS A 12 -4.20 -14.67 15.37
C HIS A 12 -4.78 -13.62 14.44
N PHE A 13 -6.09 -13.66 14.17
CA PHE A 13 -6.77 -12.67 13.33
C PHE A 13 -6.58 -11.22 13.82
N VAL A 14 -6.55 -10.97 15.13
CA VAL A 14 -6.24 -9.65 15.70
C VAL A 14 -4.84 -9.18 15.34
N ARG A 15 -3.84 -10.07 15.46
CA ARG A 15 -2.46 -9.76 15.08
C ARG A 15 -2.38 -9.46 13.59
N ASP A 16 -3.13 -10.21 12.78
CA ASP A 16 -3.22 -10.01 11.35
C ASP A 16 -3.75 -8.63 10.98
N ILE A 17 -4.83 -8.19 11.61
CA ILE A 17 -5.38 -6.84 11.42
C ILE A 17 -4.38 -5.77 11.87
N ILE A 18 -3.69 -5.97 12.99
CA ILE A 18 -2.66 -5.04 13.48
C ILE A 18 -1.51 -4.94 12.48
N ASP A 19 -0.90 -6.07 12.10
CA ASP A 19 0.25 -6.11 11.20
C ASP A 19 -0.07 -5.48 9.83
N LEU A 20 -1.30 -5.69 9.36
CA LEU A 20 -1.76 -5.20 8.07
C LEU A 20 -2.10 -3.71 8.08
N MET A 21 -2.77 -3.24 9.14
CA MET A 21 -3.40 -1.91 9.14
C MET A 21 -2.66 -0.88 10.01
N GLN A 22 -1.93 -1.31 11.03
CA GLN A 22 -1.24 -0.39 11.94
C GLN A 22 0.04 0.14 11.27
N ASN A 23 0.05 1.44 10.98
CA ASN A 23 1.24 2.10 10.43
C ASN A 23 2.18 2.61 11.52
N ARG A 24 1.64 3.07 12.67
CA ARG A 24 2.43 3.65 13.78
C ARG A 24 2.90 2.58 14.75
N GLY A 25 4.17 2.63 15.17
CA GLY A 25 4.74 1.70 16.14
C GLY A 25 4.54 2.07 17.62
N ASP A 26 3.82 3.15 17.92
CA ASP A 26 3.75 3.76 19.26
C ASP A 26 2.49 3.40 20.06
N ASN A 27 1.74 2.37 19.61
CA ASN A 27 0.45 1.96 20.18
C ASN A 27 -0.57 3.10 20.30
N VAL A 28 -0.52 4.05 19.37
CA VAL A 28 -1.52 5.12 19.28
C VAL A 28 -2.62 4.73 18.30
N ILE A 29 -3.86 4.83 18.76
CA ILE A 29 -5.08 4.60 17.99
C ILE A 29 -5.96 5.85 18.03
N ALA A 30 -6.93 5.92 17.11
CA ALA A 30 -8.01 6.89 17.16
C ALA A 30 -9.26 6.23 17.78
N THR A 31 -9.94 6.96 18.66
CA THR A 31 -11.24 6.53 19.23
C THR A 31 -12.07 7.76 19.58
N TYR A 32 -13.38 7.59 19.79
CA TYR A 32 -14.20 8.71 20.27
C TYR A 32 -13.87 9.01 21.73
N SER A 33 -13.90 10.30 22.08
CA SER A 33 -13.80 10.75 23.46
C SER A 33 -15.22 10.90 24.04
N PRO A 34 -15.45 10.64 25.34
CA PRO A 34 -16.75 10.93 25.94
C PRO A 34 -17.04 12.44 25.96
N TYR A 35 -15.99 13.25 25.83
CA TYR A 35 -16.04 14.71 25.89
C TYR A 35 -16.01 15.36 24.49
N SER A 36 -15.83 14.58 23.43
CA SER A 36 -15.74 15.11 22.07
C SER A 36 -16.41 14.19 21.06
N ARG A 37 -17.23 14.78 20.18
CA ARG A 37 -17.78 14.09 19.00
C ARG A 37 -16.73 13.85 17.92
N MET A 38 -15.50 14.33 18.10
CA MET A 38 -14.39 14.08 17.19
C MET A 38 -13.54 12.91 17.68
N PRO A 39 -13.00 12.09 16.77
CA PRO A 39 -12.00 11.10 17.12
C PRO A 39 -10.79 11.78 17.75
N VAL A 40 -10.19 11.17 18.75
CA VAL A 40 -8.99 11.66 19.45
C VAL A 40 -7.88 10.60 19.45
N PRO A 41 -6.61 11.00 19.41
CA PRO A 41 -5.48 10.10 19.61
C PRO A 41 -5.46 9.58 21.05
N VAL A 42 -5.29 8.27 21.19
CA VAL A 42 -5.21 7.58 22.47
C VAL A 42 -4.06 6.60 22.41
N LYS A 43 -3.16 6.68 23.39
CA LYS A 43 -2.11 5.68 23.57
C LYS A 43 -2.67 4.55 24.42
N VAL A 44 -2.58 3.33 23.91
CA VAL A 44 -3.02 2.12 24.62
C VAL A 44 -1.83 1.30 25.09
N ASN A 45 -1.94 0.70 26.27
CA ASN A 45 -0.91 -0.19 26.81
C ASN A 45 -0.87 -1.53 26.06
N ASP A 46 -2.03 -2.01 25.60
CA ASP A 46 -2.17 -3.25 24.85
C ASP A 46 -3.02 -3.02 23.59
N LEU A 47 -2.34 -2.89 22.45
CA LEU A 47 -2.99 -2.70 21.16
C LEU A 47 -3.80 -3.93 20.72
N SER A 48 -3.32 -5.14 21.03
CA SER A 48 -4.02 -6.38 20.69
C SER A 48 -5.36 -6.45 21.39
N HIS A 49 -5.39 -6.09 22.68
CA HIS A 49 -6.63 -6.04 23.43
C HIS A 49 -7.62 -5.02 22.86
N ALA A 50 -7.13 -3.83 22.49
CA ALA A 50 -7.97 -2.79 21.88
C ALA A 50 -8.62 -3.24 20.56
N VAL A 51 -7.85 -3.88 19.69
CA VAL A 51 -8.33 -4.39 18.40
C VAL A 51 -9.22 -5.61 18.58
N TYR A 52 -8.88 -6.53 19.50
CA TYR A 52 -9.75 -7.67 19.83
C TYR A 52 -11.14 -7.18 20.22
N PHE A 53 -11.19 -6.20 21.14
CA PHE A 53 -12.44 -5.62 21.58
C PHE A 53 -13.22 -4.98 20.44
N HIS A 54 -12.54 -4.26 19.55
CA HIS A 54 -13.17 -3.70 18.36
C HIS A 54 -13.86 -4.77 17.52
N LEU A 55 -13.21 -5.91 17.28
CA LEU A 55 -13.67 -6.95 16.36
C LEU A 55 -14.73 -7.87 16.98
N PHE A 56 -14.60 -8.19 18.26
CA PHE A 56 -15.39 -9.25 18.90
C PHE A 56 -16.25 -8.76 20.07
N GLY A 57 -16.07 -7.51 20.49
CA GLY A 57 -16.76 -6.95 21.64
C GLY A 57 -16.25 -7.48 22.98
N PRO A 58 -17.02 -7.26 24.06
CA PRO A 58 -16.66 -7.73 25.39
C PRO A 58 -16.77 -9.24 25.45
N ASP A 59 -15.62 -9.92 25.44
CA ASP A 59 -15.53 -11.36 25.65
C ASP A 59 -14.95 -11.62 27.05
N SER A 60 -15.74 -12.22 27.93
CA SER A 60 -15.32 -12.56 29.29
C SER A 60 -14.24 -13.65 29.32
N SER A 61 -14.09 -14.44 28.25
CA SER A 61 -13.20 -15.61 28.21
C SER A 61 -11.72 -15.30 28.03
N LEU A 62 -11.37 -14.13 27.49
CA LEU A 62 -9.97 -13.68 27.37
C LEU A 62 -9.47 -12.91 28.59
N GLY A 63 -10.25 -12.91 29.68
CA GLY A 63 -9.88 -12.23 30.91
C GLY A 63 -9.74 -10.74 30.68
N TYR A 64 -10.86 -10.07 30.42
CA TYR A 64 -10.93 -8.61 30.44
C TYR A 64 -10.26 -8.09 31.73
N LYS A 65 -9.03 -7.60 31.60
CA LYS A 65 -8.34 -6.97 32.72
C LYS A 65 -8.83 -5.54 32.77
N GLN A 66 -9.83 -5.32 33.61
CA GLN A 66 -10.25 -4.00 34.06
C GLN A 66 -8.98 -3.20 34.41
N GLY A 67 -8.71 -2.12 33.67
CA GLY A 67 -7.43 -1.40 33.76
C GLY A 67 -6.44 -1.52 32.59
N ALA A 68 -6.88 -1.91 31.38
CA ALA A 68 -6.14 -1.60 30.16
C ALA A 68 -6.15 -0.07 29.93
N LEU A 69 -5.33 0.64 30.71
CA LEU A 69 -5.27 2.10 30.78
C LEU A 69 -5.02 2.68 29.39
N ALA A 70 -6.08 3.20 28.77
CA ALA A 70 -5.98 4.15 27.69
C ALA A 70 -5.71 5.53 28.33
N THR A 71 -4.47 5.99 28.25
CA THR A 71 -4.17 7.41 28.52
C THR A 71 -4.46 8.16 27.23
N GLY A 72 -5.49 9.02 27.24
CA GLY A 72 -5.65 10.00 26.17
C GLY A 72 -4.36 10.82 26.04
N TYR A 73 -4.04 11.30 24.84
CA TYR A 73 -2.84 12.11 24.59
C TYR A 73 -2.74 13.35 25.50
N TYR A 74 -3.87 13.79 26.08
CA TYR A 74 -3.99 14.91 27.03
C TYR A 74 -3.98 14.49 28.52
N GLY A 75 -3.56 13.26 28.86
CA GLY A 75 -3.41 12.82 30.25
C GLY A 75 -4.70 12.37 30.95
N ASN A 76 -5.86 12.53 30.32
CA ASN A 76 -7.13 12.03 30.85
C ASN A 76 -7.22 10.51 30.66
N LYS A 77 -7.48 9.77 31.74
CA LYS A 77 -7.83 8.35 31.68
C LYS A 77 -9.21 8.24 31.05
N LEU A 78 -9.32 7.51 29.94
CA LEU A 78 -10.63 7.10 29.44
C LEU A 78 -11.14 6.00 30.36
N SER A 79 -12.41 6.08 30.77
CA SER A 79 -13.01 4.98 31.52
C SER A 79 -13.10 3.75 30.62
N ASP A 80 -12.83 2.60 31.21
CA ASP A 80 -13.01 1.27 30.63
C ASP A 80 -14.32 1.18 29.84
N HIS A 81 -15.44 1.56 30.44
CA HIS A 81 -16.77 1.54 29.79
C HIS A 81 -16.83 2.36 28.49
N HIS A 82 -16.12 3.49 28.39
CA HIS A 82 -16.16 4.32 27.19
C HIS A 82 -15.34 3.71 26.05
N PHE A 83 -14.19 3.14 26.38
CA PHE A 83 -13.37 2.40 25.43
C PHE A 83 -14.14 1.19 24.89
N LEU A 84 -14.86 0.50 25.78
CA LEU A 84 -15.76 -0.61 25.47
C LEU A 84 -16.95 -0.22 24.55
N THR A 85 -17.15 1.07 24.30
CA THR A 85 -18.25 1.55 23.45
C THR A 85 -17.86 2.19 22.14
N SER A 86 -16.56 2.42 21.97
CA SER A 86 -16.07 3.30 20.91
C SER A 86 -15.43 2.53 19.78
N ARG A 87 -15.50 3.09 18.57
CA ARG A 87 -14.75 2.59 17.42
C ARG A 87 -13.26 2.75 17.68
N VAL A 88 -12.48 1.89 17.03
CA VAL A 88 -11.01 1.97 16.99
C VAL A 88 -10.65 2.28 15.55
N GLY A 89 -9.77 3.25 15.35
CA GLY A 89 -9.26 3.63 14.05
C GLY A 89 -7.74 3.68 14.07
N PHE A 90 -7.13 3.44 12.93
CA PHE A 90 -5.70 3.53 12.75
C PHE A 90 -5.34 4.73 11.88
N TYR A 91 -4.18 5.29 12.16
CA TYR A 91 -3.62 6.37 11.36
C TYR A 91 -3.13 5.82 10.02
N SER A 92 -3.51 6.49 8.93
CA SER A 92 -3.22 6.04 7.57
C SER A 92 -1.74 6.14 7.22
N THR A 93 -0.92 6.83 8.01
CA THR A 93 0.53 6.96 7.76
C THR A 93 1.33 6.86 9.06
N ASP A 94 2.60 6.47 8.90
CA ASP A 94 3.62 6.57 9.94
C ASP A 94 4.35 7.92 9.92
N GLU A 95 5.30 8.10 10.85
CA GLU A 95 6.14 9.30 10.96
C GLU A 95 6.99 9.63 9.73
N LYS A 96 7.17 8.67 8.81
CA LYS A 96 7.90 8.83 7.55
C LYS A 96 6.96 9.01 6.36
N SER A 97 5.68 9.29 6.61
CA SER A 97 4.65 9.47 5.59
C SER A 97 4.37 8.20 4.77
N GLN A 98 4.66 7.01 5.33
CA GLN A 98 4.47 5.73 4.66
C GLN A 98 3.27 4.95 5.19
N THR A 99 2.73 4.05 4.36
CA THR A 99 1.57 3.21 4.66
C THR A 99 1.72 1.80 4.10
N ARG A 100 1.07 0.81 4.73
CA ARG A 100 0.89 -0.56 4.20
C ARG A 100 -0.41 -0.75 3.43
N TRP A 101 -1.26 0.25 3.36
CA TRP A 101 -2.56 0.13 2.72
C TRP A 101 -3.04 1.45 2.11
N GLY A 102 -4.03 1.35 1.23
CA GLY A 102 -4.87 2.47 0.84
C GLY A 102 -6.33 2.04 0.78
N MET A 103 -7.22 3.03 0.83
CA MET A 103 -8.66 2.83 0.88
C MET A 103 -9.35 3.87 0.02
N ILE A 104 -10.37 3.46 -0.75
CA ILE A 104 -11.29 4.35 -1.45
C ILE A 104 -12.60 4.34 -0.67
N ASP A 105 -13.09 5.52 -0.27
CA ASP A 105 -14.35 5.66 0.46
C ASP A 105 -15.47 6.07 -0.50
N LEU A 106 -16.42 5.17 -0.71
CA LEU A 106 -17.58 5.37 -1.57
C LEU A 106 -18.78 5.75 -0.72
N ASP A 107 -18.99 7.06 -0.59
CA ASP A 107 -20.12 7.65 0.12
C ASP A 107 -21.45 7.37 -0.59
N GLY A 108 -22.34 6.66 0.09
CA GLY A 108 -23.72 6.47 -0.37
C GLY A 108 -24.73 7.29 0.43
N GLU A 109 -25.96 6.79 0.51
CA GLU A 109 -27.08 7.62 0.94
C GLU A 109 -26.90 8.23 2.35
N GLY A 110 -27.15 9.54 2.48
CA GLY A 110 -27.07 10.27 3.75
C GLY A 110 -25.84 11.17 3.90
N HIS A 111 -24.87 11.05 3.00
CA HIS A 111 -23.70 11.94 2.90
C HIS A 111 -24.02 13.23 2.11
N GLU A 112 -23.27 14.31 2.31
CA GLU A 112 -23.54 15.61 1.65
C GLU A 112 -23.51 15.50 0.12
N LYS A 113 -22.59 14.71 -0.41
CA LYS A 113 -22.46 14.36 -1.83
C LYS A 113 -22.39 12.84 -2.02
N GLN A 114 -23.53 12.18 -1.92
CA GLN A 114 -23.62 10.73 -2.12
C GLN A 114 -23.48 10.35 -3.61
N LEU A 115 -22.91 9.19 -3.91
CA LEU A 115 -22.83 8.67 -5.28
C LEU A 115 -24.20 8.22 -5.79
N ALA A 116 -24.61 8.72 -6.95
CA ALA A 116 -25.92 8.41 -7.55
C ALA A 116 -26.00 6.95 -8.08
N GLU A 117 -24.88 6.45 -8.60
CA GLU A 117 -24.75 5.10 -9.19
C GLU A 117 -23.61 4.34 -8.48
N ILE A 118 -23.66 4.25 -7.14
CA ILE A 118 -22.55 3.72 -6.33
C ILE A 118 -22.09 2.31 -6.76
N GLN A 119 -23.03 1.42 -7.11
CA GLN A 119 -22.71 0.06 -7.57
C GLN A 119 -21.90 0.08 -8.86
N LYS A 120 -22.29 0.89 -9.83
CA LYS A 120 -21.57 1.04 -11.11
C LYS A 120 -20.18 1.62 -10.93
N VAL A 121 -20.00 2.52 -9.95
CA VAL A 121 -18.67 3.04 -9.59
C VAL A 121 -17.81 1.93 -8.98
N LEU A 122 -18.37 1.16 -8.04
CA LEU A 122 -17.71 0.03 -7.41
C LEU A 122 -17.30 -1.05 -8.43
N GLU A 123 -18.22 -1.50 -9.29
CA GLU A 123 -17.95 -2.45 -10.39
C GLU A 123 -16.82 -1.94 -11.30
N GLY A 124 -16.86 -0.64 -11.64
CA GLY A 124 -15.81 0.00 -12.43
C GLY A 124 -14.44 -0.01 -11.73
N ILE A 125 -14.39 0.15 -10.41
CA ILE A 125 -13.16 0.06 -9.60
C ILE A 125 -12.66 -1.38 -9.61
N ILE A 126 -13.54 -2.37 -9.36
CA ILE A 126 -13.20 -3.80 -9.35
C ILE A 126 -12.59 -4.21 -10.69
N ARG A 127 -13.25 -3.86 -11.81
CA ARG A 127 -12.75 -4.17 -13.15
C ARG A 127 -11.38 -3.55 -13.42
N ARG A 128 -11.19 -2.26 -13.09
CA ARG A 128 -9.89 -1.58 -13.29
C ARG A 128 -8.80 -2.13 -12.40
N ALA A 129 -9.13 -2.57 -11.18
CA ALA A 129 -8.18 -3.21 -10.29
C ALA A 129 -7.72 -4.54 -10.88
N TYR A 130 -8.66 -5.36 -11.36
CA TYR A 130 -8.39 -6.61 -12.07
C TYR A 130 -7.49 -6.41 -13.30
N GLU A 131 -7.83 -5.46 -14.18
CA GLU A 131 -7.04 -5.12 -15.37
C GLU A 131 -5.60 -4.68 -15.05
N LYS A 132 -5.37 -4.14 -13.85
CA LYS A 132 -4.06 -3.69 -13.37
C LYS A 132 -3.34 -4.73 -12.51
N GLY A 133 -3.95 -5.90 -12.29
CA GLY A 133 -3.41 -6.92 -11.39
C GLY A 133 -3.35 -6.47 -9.93
N ILE A 134 -4.21 -5.53 -9.52
CA ILE A 134 -4.28 -5.02 -8.14
C ILE A 134 -5.34 -5.82 -7.40
N TYR A 135 -4.92 -6.48 -6.32
CA TYR A 135 -5.83 -7.15 -5.41
C TYR A 135 -6.52 -6.13 -4.50
N ILE A 136 -7.84 -6.24 -4.37
CA ILE A 136 -8.66 -5.37 -3.54
C ILE A 136 -9.61 -6.18 -2.66
N HIS A 137 -10.01 -5.59 -1.54
CA HIS A 137 -11.08 -6.08 -0.68
C HIS A 137 -12.18 -5.02 -0.57
N VAL A 138 -13.44 -5.44 -0.63
CA VAL A 138 -14.58 -4.51 -0.53
C VAL A 138 -15.26 -4.73 0.81
N GLU A 139 -15.45 -3.66 1.57
CA GLU A 139 -16.17 -3.64 2.83
C GLU A 139 -17.46 -2.84 2.65
N VAL A 140 -18.60 -3.36 3.09
CA VAL A 140 -19.82 -2.54 3.27
C VAL A 140 -19.58 -1.64 4.47
N SER A 141 -19.78 -0.34 4.30
CA SER A 141 -19.57 0.60 5.41
C SER A 141 -20.52 0.29 6.58
N SER A 142 -20.18 0.79 7.76
CA SER A 142 -20.98 0.57 8.97
C SER A 142 -22.44 1.05 8.89
N SER A 143 -22.76 1.98 7.97
CA SER A 143 -24.14 2.44 7.74
C SER A 143 -24.93 1.51 6.81
N GLY A 144 -24.27 0.58 6.12
CA GLY A 144 -24.86 -0.25 5.07
C GLY A 144 -25.06 0.46 3.74
N LYS A 145 -24.77 1.77 3.67
CA LYS A 145 -25.14 2.62 2.53
C LYS A 145 -23.97 2.92 1.60
N GLY A 146 -22.73 2.75 2.07
CA GLY A 146 -21.51 3.01 1.31
C GLY A 146 -20.58 1.80 1.29
N TYR A 147 -19.41 1.97 0.67
CA TYR A 147 -18.38 0.93 0.57
C TYR A 147 -16.99 1.49 0.82
N HIS A 148 -16.13 0.70 1.45
CA HIS A 148 -14.70 0.95 1.47
C HIS A 148 -13.99 -0.07 0.58
N VAL A 149 -13.16 0.39 -0.35
CA VAL A 149 -12.33 -0.49 -1.19
C VAL A 149 -10.89 -0.41 -0.72
N TRP A 150 -10.42 -1.50 -0.11
CA TRP A 150 -9.10 -1.62 0.50
C TRP A 150 -8.11 -2.31 -0.46
N TYR A 151 -6.86 -1.86 -0.44
CA TYR A 151 -5.72 -2.52 -1.11
C TYR A 151 -4.49 -2.43 -0.22
N PHE A 152 -3.67 -3.47 -0.24
CA PHE A 152 -2.57 -3.66 0.69
C PHE A 152 -1.23 -3.80 -0.04
N PHE A 153 -0.17 -3.33 0.60
CA PHE A 153 1.20 -3.38 0.13
C PHE A 153 2.02 -4.30 1.03
N VAL A 154 2.80 -5.19 0.39
CA VAL A 154 3.73 -6.09 1.09
C VAL A 154 4.78 -5.29 1.86
N GLU A 155 5.27 -4.21 1.26
CA GLU A 155 6.18 -3.25 1.88
C GLU A 155 5.49 -1.91 2.07
N LYS A 156 5.94 -1.16 3.08
CA LYS A 156 5.46 0.22 3.27
C LYS A 156 5.80 1.06 2.03
N VAL A 157 4.83 1.82 1.55
CA VAL A 157 4.98 2.77 0.43
C VAL A 157 4.69 4.19 0.90
N TYR A 158 5.22 5.20 0.23
CA TYR A 158 4.81 6.58 0.50
C TYR A 158 3.30 6.75 0.26
N SER A 159 2.65 7.45 1.18
CA SER A 159 1.21 7.72 1.18
C SER A 159 0.70 8.39 -0.10
N LEU A 160 1.51 9.24 -0.72
CA LEU A 160 1.24 9.81 -2.05
C LEU A 160 1.04 8.70 -3.09
N TYR A 161 1.92 7.70 -3.12
CA TYR A 161 1.82 6.60 -4.08
C TYR A 161 0.63 5.70 -3.81
N ALA A 162 0.32 5.40 -2.54
CA ALA A 162 -0.90 4.68 -2.19
C ALA A 162 -2.12 5.42 -2.75
N ARG A 163 -2.23 6.73 -2.51
CA ARG A 163 -3.36 7.54 -3.00
C ARG A 163 -3.46 7.58 -4.52
N GLU A 164 -2.32 7.66 -5.22
CA GLU A 164 -2.30 7.62 -6.69
C GLU A 164 -2.73 6.26 -7.25
N VAL A 165 -2.44 5.15 -6.55
CA VAL A 165 -3.00 3.84 -6.87
C VAL A 165 -4.52 3.90 -6.80
N GLY A 166 -5.11 4.32 -5.67
CA GLY A 166 -6.57 4.43 -5.52
C GLY A 166 -7.21 5.36 -6.55
N ARG A 167 -6.64 6.55 -6.80
CA ARG A 167 -7.11 7.50 -7.82
C ARG A 167 -7.04 6.96 -9.24
N SER A 168 -6.14 6.01 -9.53
CA SER A 168 -6.03 5.37 -10.84
C SER A 168 -7.16 4.35 -11.11
N LEU A 169 -7.86 3.90 -10.06
CA LEU A 169 -9.00 2.98 -10.14
C LEU A 169 -10.34 3.71 -10.31
N LEU A 170 -10.38 5.00 -9.95
CA LEU A 170 -11.60 5.81 -10.04
C LEU A 170 -11.92 6.22 -11.50
N PRO A 171 -13.20 6.23 -11.90
CA PRO A 171 -13.62 6.83 -13.16
C PRO A 171 -13.30 8.34 -13.14
N PRO A 172 -12.97 9.01 -14.28
CA PRO A 172 -12.62 10.43 -14.30
C PRO A 172 -13.72 11.36 -13.79
N LYS A 173 -14.98 10.99 -14.04
CA LYS A 173 -16.19 11.71 -13.63
C LYS A 173 -17.15 10.76 -12.94
N VAL A 174 -17.90 11.28 -11.98
CA VAL A 174 -18.93 10.54 -11.24
C VAL A 174 -20.20 11.38 -11.11
N LYS A 175 -21.35 10.70 -11.04
CA LYS A 175 -22.60 11.36 -10.71
C LYS A 175 -22.81 11.31 -9.20
N CYS A 176 -23.07 12.46 -8.61
CA CYS A 176 -23.41 12.61 -7.20
C CYS A 176 -24.83 13.17 -7.07
N ILE A 177 -25.48 12.88 -5.95
CA ILE A 177 -26.74 13.52 -5.54
C ILE A 177 -26.39 14.46 -4.39
N GLU A 178 -26.70 15.73 -4.54
CA GLU A 178 -26.52 16.71 -3.46
C GLU A 178 -27.63 16.53 -2.41
N LYS A 179 -27.26 16.24 -1.16
CA LYS A 179 -28.24 15.94 -0.09
C LYS A 179 -29.27 17.05 0.13
N LYS A 180 -28.85 18.31 0.02
CA LYS A 180 -29.71 19.48 0.28
C LYS A 180 -30.76 19.71 -0.80
N THR A 181 -30.42 19.42 -2.06
CA THR A 181 -31.24 19.80 -3.22
C THR A 181 -31.87 18.60 -3.93
N GLY A 182 -31.35 17.39 -3.68
CA GLY A 182 -31.70 16.17 -4.42
C GLY A 182 -31.22 16.18 -5.87
N LYS A 183 -30.49 17.21 -6.31
CA LYS A 183 -30.05 17.35 -7.70
C LYS A 183 -28.90 16.41 -8.00
N VAL A 184 -28.94 15.83 -9.20
CA VAL A 184 -27.81 15.08 -9.75
C VAL A 184 -26.80 16.05 -10.35
N VAL A 185 -25.56 15.96 -9.90
CA VAL A 185 -24.42 16.74 -10.40
C VAL A 185 -23.32 15.82 -10.91
N ILE A 186 -22.60 16.27 -11.95
CA ILE A 186 -21.44 15.55 -12.48
C ILE A 186 -20.18 16.17 -11.89
N GLU A 187 -19.44 15.37 -11.13
CA GLU A 187 -18.28 15.80 -10.37
C GLU A 187 -17.00 15.18 -10.89
N ASP A 188 -15.87 15.82 -10.57
CA ASP A 188 -14.57 15.21 -10.75
C ASP A 188 -14.35 14.08 -9.75
N LYS A 189 -13.58 13.05 -10.15
CA LYS A 189 -13.25 11.92 -9.27
C LYS A 189 -12.63 12.30 -7.93
N ARG A 190 -12.08 13.51 -7.81
CA ARG A 190 -11.55 14.08 -6.57
C ARG A 190 -12.59 14.24 -5.47
N VAL A 191 -13.89 14.20 -5.79
CA VAL A 191 -14.96 14.20 -4.79
C VAL A 191 -15.00 12.89 -3.98
N ILE A 192 -14.49 11.79 -4.55
CA ILE A 192 -14.37 10.51 -3.84
C ILE A 192 -13.09 10.55 -3.01
N GLU A 193 -13.22 10.28 -1.72
CA GLU A 193 -12.09 10.28 -0.81
C GLU A 193 -11.20 9.06 -1.04
N VAL A 194 -9.89 9.29 -1.04
CA VAL A 194 -8.88 8.23 -1.12
C VAL A 194 -7.88 8.43 0.00
N PHE A 195 -7.73 7.40 0.82
CA PHE A 195 -6.80 7.36 1.93
C PHE A 195 -5.48 6.68 1.52
N PRO A 196 -4.34 7.14 2.07
CA PRO A 196 -4.20 8.21 3.06
C PRO A 196 -4.52 9.62 2.52
N LYS A 197 -5.21 10.47 3.33
CA LYS A 197 -5.65 11.83 2.91
C LYS A 197 -4.55 12.88 2.91
N SER A 198 -3.51 12.71 3.72
CA SER A 198 -2.35 13.60 3.75
C SER A 198 -1.07 12.77 3.85
N GLU A 199 0.06 13.46 3.69
CA GLU A 199 1.38 12.87 3.90
C GLU A 199 1.81 12.97 5.37
N SER A 200 1.19 13.83 6.17
CA SER A 200 1.58 14.06 7.58
C SER A 200 0.84 13.13 8.55
N CYS A 201 1.57 12.43 9.41
CA CYS A 201 0.99 11.58 10.46
C CYS A 201 0.44 12.37 11.67
N GLN A 202 0.65 13.69 11.71
CA GLN A 202 0.42 14.53 12.89
C GLN A 202 -1.02 14.99 13.06
N SER A 203 -1.86 14.91 12.03
CA SER A 203 -3.26 15.35 12.12
C SER A 203 -4.21 14.18 12.31
N VAL A 204 -5.12 14.32 13.27
CA VAL A 204 -6.30 13.46 13.51
C VAL A 204 -7.08 13.15 12.23
N GLY A 205 -7.05 14.04 11.23
CA GLY A 205 -7.72 13.89 9.93
C GLY A 205 -7.12 12.85 8.99
N THR A 206 -6.11 12.08 9.40
CA THR A 206 -5.53 10.97 8.62
C THR A 206 -5.93 9.60 9.11
N MET A 207 -6.79 9.48 10.11
CA MET A 207 -7.23 8.16 10.57
C MET A 207 -8.32 7.57 9.66
N SER A 208 -8.35 6.25 9.58
CA SER A 208 -9.50 5.49 9.10
C SER A 208 -10.02 4.61 10.24
N TRP A 209 -11.33 4.47 10.35
CA TRP A 209 -11.91 3.51 11.28
C TRP A 209 -11.54 2.10 10.85
N LEU A 210 -11.22 1.23 11.81
CA LEU A 210 -11.04 -0.18 11.50
C LEU A 210 -12.36 -0.78 11.01
N PRO A 211 -12.28 -1.69 10.02
CA PRO A 211 -13.43 -2.46 9.57
C PRO A 211 -13.85 -3.47 10.64
N LEU A 212 -15.02 -4.07 10.46
CA LEU A 212 -15.50 -5.20 11.27
C LEU A 212 -15.74 -4.90 12.76
N ASN A 213 -15.95 -3.64 13.13
CA ASN A 213 -16.47 -3.28 14.45
C ASN A 213 -17.70 -4.10 14.88
N TYR A 214 -17.56 -4.85 15.99
CA TYR A 214 -18.54 -5.80 16.50
C TYR A 214 -19.94 -5.21 16.70
N ARG A 215 -20.07 -3.92 17.04
CA ARG A 215 -21.37 -3.27 17.26
C ARG A 215 -22.14 -3.03 15.98
N TYR A 216 -21.42 -2.81 14.89
CA TYR A 216 -22.00 -2.47 13.59
C TYR A 216 -21.98 -3.67 12.63
N CYS A 217 -21.30 -4.74 12.99
CA CYS A 217 -21.39 -6.04 12.33
C CYS A 217 -22.78 -6.64 12.57
N SER A 218 -23.72 -6.34 11.67
CA SER A 218 -24.97 -7.07 11.51
C SER A 218 -24.87 -8.00 10.30
N GLU A 219 -25.93 -8.76 9.98
CA GLU A 219 -25.96 -9.61 8.78
C GLU A 219 -25.71 -8.81 7.47
N ILE A 220 -25.92 -7.49 7.48
CA ILE A 220 -25.90 -6.63 6.29
C ILE A 220 -24.71 -5.66 6.31
N ASN A 221 -24.34 -5.12 7.47
CA ASN A 221 -23.41 -3.98 7.57
C ASN A 221 -22.01 -4.41 8.03
N ASN A 222 -21.01 -3.57 7.71
CA ASN A 222 -19.65 -3.68 8.26
C ASN A 222 -19.01 -5.07 8.03
N LYS A 223 -19.17 -5.59 6.81
CA LYS A 223 -18.65 -6.89 6.40
C LYS A 223 -17.84 -6.74 5.13
N PHE A 224 -16.78 -7.54 5.00
CA PHE A 224 -16.14 -7.73 3.71
C PHE A 224 -17.08 -8.53 2.80
N ILE A 225 -17.31 -8.01 1.59
CA ILE A 225 -18.03 -8.72 0.55
C ILE A 225 -17.00 -9.41 -0.32
N ASP A 226 -17.32 -10.65 -0.68
CA ASP A 226 -16.57 -11.35 -1.70
C ASP A 226 -16.69 -10.63 -3.05
N LYS A 227 -15.55 -10.44 -3.72
CA LYS A 227 -15.50 -9.93 -5.09
C LYS A 227 -16.28 -10.83 -6.06
N GLU A 228 -16.42 -12.12 -5.75
CA GLU A 228 -17.15 -13.10 -6.56
C GLU A 228 -18.67 -12.87 -6.56
N ALA A 229 -19.20 -12.13 -5.57
CA ALA A 229 -20.62 -11.74 -5.55
C ALA A 229 -21.01 -10.78 -6.70
N PHE A 230 -20.02 -10.17 -7.38
CA PHE A 230 -20.23 -9.22 -8.48
C PHE A 230 -19.85 -9.77 -9.87
N CYS A 231 -19.22 -10.94 -9.94
CA CYS A 231 -18.72 -11.53 -11.19
C CYS A 231 -19.25 -12.97 -11.34
N ASP A 232 -20.48 -13.08 -11.86
CA ASP A 232 -21.17 -14.31 -12.30
C ASP A 232 -21.55 -15.40 -11.26
N ARG A 233 -22.80 -15.86 -11.40
CA ARG A 233 -23.37 -17.02 -10.70
C ARG A 233 -22.59 -18.28 -11.12
N ASN A 234 -21.70 -18.81 -10.27
CA ASN A 234 -21.35 -20.25 -10.11
C ASN A 234 -19.93 -20.48 -9.55
N ILE A 235 -19.51 -19.74 -8.52
CA ILE A 235 -18.39 -20.18 -7.67
C ILE A 235 -18.76 -19.88 -6.21
N VAL A 236 -18.67 -20.91 -5.37
CA VAL A 236 -18.90 -20.87 -3.92
C VAL A 236 -17.54 -20.66 -3.27
N ILE A 237 -17.43 -19.69 -2.35
CA ILE A 237 -16.29 -19.63 -1.43
C ILE A 237 -16.76 -19.91 -0.01
N ASP A 238 -16.22 -21.00 0.53
CA ASP A 238 -15.99 -21.21 1.95
C ASP A 238 -14.77 -20.39 2.40
N ASN A 239 -14.98 -19.58 3.43
CA ASN A 239 -13.98 -18.94 4.29
C ASN A 239 -13.13 -17.79 3.74
N LEU A 240 -13.12 -16.71 4.51
CA LEU A 240 -12.27 -15.53 4.42
C LEU A 240 -10.79 -15.92 4.62
N HIS A 241 -10.14 -16.44 3.59
CA HIS A 241 -8.68 -16.63 3.61
C HIS A 241 -7.99 -15.26 3.50
N ILE A 242 -7.67 -14.65 4.64
CA ILE A 242 -6.54 -13.73 4.73
C ILE A 242 -5.31 -14.58 4.39
N VAL A 243 -4.85 -14.52 3.14
CA VAL A 243 -3.60 -15.18 2.73
C VAL A 243 -2.45 -14.44 3.39
N TYR A 244 -2.03 -14.95 4.55
CA TYR A 244 -0.73 -14.69 5.12
C TYR A 244 0.36 -15.11 4.13
N LEU A 245 1.04 -14.14 3.52
CA LEU A 245 2.40 -14.34 3.01
C LEU A 245 3.35 -14.41 4.21
N ASN A 246 3.26 -15.50 4.97
CA ASN A 246 4.19 -15.73 6.07
C ASN A 246 5.55 -16.21 5.52
N LYS A 247 6.61 -15.66 6.10
CA LYS A 247 7.99 -16.09 5.95
C LYS A 247 8.13 -17.53 6.46
N SER A 248 7.96 -18.51 5.59
CA SER A 248 8.74 -19.75 5.50
C SER A 248 7.98 -20.76 4.66
N ASN A 249 8.66 -21.21 3.60
CA ASN A 249 8.43 -22.42 2.82
C ASN A 249 7.03 -22.66 2.24
N GLU A 250 6.97 -22.44 0.92
CA GLU A 250 6.08 -23.12 -0.04
C GLU A 250 4.57 -22.93 0.13
N LYS A 251 4.02 -21.92 -0.56
CA LYS A 251 3.08 -22.13 -1.68
C LYS A 251 2.82 -20.82 -2.42
N LYS A 252 2.94 -20.91 -3.75
CA LYS A 252 2.78 -19.83 -4.71
C LYS A 252 1.28 -19.61 -4.98
N ALA A 253 0.81 -18.37 -4.91
CA ALA A 253 -0.39 -17.98 -5.66
C ALA A 253 0.06 -17.49 -7.04
N TYR A 254 0.12 -18.42 -7.99
CA TYR A 254 0.10 -18.08 -9.42
C TYR A 254 -1.36 -18.02 -9.88
N ILE A 255 -1.61 -17.00 -10.69
CA ILE A 255 -2.67 -16.86 -11.68
C ILE A 255 -3.05 -18.22 -12.30
N ARG A 256 -4.35 -18.52 -12.38
CA ARG A 256 -4.99 -19.27 -13.48
C ARG A 256 -6.49 -18.99 -13.52
N PRO A 257 -7.07 -18.77 -14.72
CA PRO A 257 -8.29 -19.44 -15.12
C PRO A 257 -7.95 -20.80 -15.77
N ASN A 258 -8.82 -21.79 -15.55
CA ASN A 258 -8.72 -23.17 -16.01
C ASN A 258 -9.48 -23.36 -17.37
N PRO A 259 -9.58 -24.55 -17.97
CA PRO A 259 -8.56 -25.43 -18.57
C PRO A 259 -8.82 -25.68 -20.08
N SER A 260 -7.79 -25.74 -20.90
CA SER A 260 -7.67 -26.72 -22.01
C SER A 260 -6.26 -26.61 -22.61
N GLY A 261 -5.69 -27.78 -22.93
CA GLY A 261 -4.26 -27.97 -23.05
C GLY A 261 -3.57 -27.28 -24.22
N SER A 262 -2.34 -26.84 -23.97
CA SER A 262 -1.14 -26.99 -24.81
C SER A 262 0.00 -26.22 -24.13
N ASP A 263 1.23 -26.55 -24.50
CA ASP A 263 2.48 -26.27 -23.79
C ASP A 263 2.64 -24.83 -23.23
N PHE A 264 3.06 -24.74 -21.97
CA PHE A 264 3.32 -23.48 -21.27
C PHE A 264 4.52 -22.73 -21.90
N ASN A 265 4.25 -21.72 -22.72
CA ASN A 265 5.16 -20.60 -22.91
C ASN A 265 5.03 -19.64 -21.72
N VAL A 266 6.11 -19.43 -20.99
CA VAL A 266 6.19 -18.36 -19.98
C VAL A 266 6.18 -17.04 -20.74
N GLU A 267 5.13 -16.24 -20.63
CA GLU A 267 5.07 -14.93 -21.27
C GLU A 267 6.26 -14.07 -20.80
N ALA A 268 7.02 -13.57 -21.76
CA ALA A 268 8.21 -12.78 -21.53
C ALA A 268 7.90 -11.47 -20.77
N CYS A 269 8.79 -11.06 -19.86
CA CYS A 269 8.68 -9.85 -19.03
C CYS A 269 8.88 -8.52 -19.81
N GLY A 270 8.60 -8.47 -21.10
CA GLY A 270 8.80 -7.30 -21.98
C GLY A 270 10.07 -7.35 -22.83
N ASP A 271 10.41 -6.22 -23.46
CA ASP A 271 11.60 -6.03 -24.29
C ASP A 271 12.87 -5.88 -23.43
N PHE A 272 13.94 -6.56 -23.81
CA PHE A 272 15.19 -6.56 -23.05
C PHE A 272 15.82 -5.17 -22.96
N MET A 273 15.89 -4.43 -24.07
CA MET A 273 16.54 -3.13 -24.11
C MET A 273 15.70 -2.05 -23.43
N GLU A 274 14.37 -2.15 -23.46
CA GLU A 274 13.50 -1.27 -22.66
C GLU A 274 13.80 -1.40 -21.16
N ILE A 275 13.99 -2.63 -20.65
CA ILE A 275 14.34 -2.86 -19.24
C ILE A 275 15.76 -2.37 -18.94
N ILE A 276 16.73 -2.70 -19.79
CA ILE A 276 18.12 -2.23 -19.63
C ILE A 276 18.17 -0.70 -19.57
N ASN A 277 17.49 -0.01 -20.49
CA ASN A 277 17.49 1.45 -20.56
C ASN A 277 16.66 2.10 -19.44
N GLY A 278 15.65 1.40 -18.91
CA GLY A 278 14.84 1.87 -17.78
C GLY A 278 15.53 1.80 -16.42
N CYS A 279 16.66 1.08 -16.31
CA CYS A 279 17.41 0.90 -15.07
C CYS A 279 18.87 1.37 -15.25
N PRO A 280 19.30 2.49 -14.63
CA PRO A 280 20.64 3.05 -14.80
C PRO A 280 21.78 2.06 -14.49
N SER A 281 21.62 1.23 -13.47
CA SER A 281 22.61 0.21 -13.09
C SER A 281 22.73 -0.88 -14.15
N LEU A 282 21.61 -1.36 -14.70
CA LEU A 282 21.62 -2.33 -15.79
C LEU A 282 22.12 -1.72 -17.10
N HIS A 283 21.76 -0.47 -17.40
CA HIS A 283 22.30 0.26 -18.54
C HIS A 283 23.82 0.40 -18.43
N ARG A 284 24.34 0.78 -17.26
CA ARG A 284 25.80 0.89 -17.02
C ARG A 284 26.49 -0.46 -17.14
N LEU A 285 25.89 -1.50 -16.57
CA LEU A 285 26.38 -2.88 -16.69
C LEU A 285 26.42 -3.31 -18.16
N TRP A 286 25.35 -3.05 -18.91
CA TRP A 286 25.26 -3.33 -20.34
C TRP A 286 26.23 -2.50 -21.16
N SER A 287 26.46 -1.24 -20.84
CA SER A 287 27.35 -0.36 -21.61
C SER A 287 28.84 -0.61 -21.33
N SER A 288 29.18 -1.40 -20.30
CA SER A 288 30.57 -1.73 -20.00
C SER A 288 31.21 -2.61 -21.08
N SER A 289 32.41 -2.24 -21.52
CA SER A 289 33.25 -3.07 -22.41
C SER A 289 33.80 -4.31 -21.71
N HIS A 290 33.97 -4.23 -20.38
CA HIS A 290 34.47 -5.31 -19.55
C HIS A 290 33.43 -5.68 -18.50
N ILE A 291 32.71 -6.77 -18.76
CA ILE A 291 31.69 -7.31 -17.87
C ILE A 291 32.19 -8.64 -17.33
N GLY A 292 32.44 -8.69 -16.01
CA GLY A 292 32.85 -9.90 -15.31
C GLY A 292 31.76 -10.98 -15.37
N HIS A 293 32.11 -12.20 -14.93
CA HIS A 293 31.22 -13.36 -14.97
C HIS A 293 29.85 -13.06 -14.32
N GLU A 294 29.84 -12.47 -13.13
CA GLU A 294 28.59 -12.16 -12.43
C GLU A 294 27.68 -11.19 -13.20
N GLY A 295 28.27 -10.19 -13.87
CA GLY A 295 27.53 -9.24 -14.69
C GLY A 295 26.89 -9.90 -15.91
N ARG A 296 27.59 -10.86 -16.53
CA ARG A 296 27.03 -11.68 -17.61
C ARG A 296 25.90 -12.55 -17.12
N VAL A 297 26.02 -13.15 -15.93
CA VAL A 297 24.97 -13.98 -15.33
C VAL A 297 23.71 -13.15 -15.03
N ILE A 298 23.86 -11.92 -14.52
CA ILE A 298 22.75 -11.00 -14.30
C ILE A 298 22.02 -10.71 -15.63
N LEU A 299 22.75 -10.30 -16.67
CA LEU A 299 22.19 -9.99 -17.98
C LEU A 299 21.56 -11.22 -18.64
N MET A 300 22.17 -12.41 -18.48
CA MET A 300 21.64 -13.69 -18.95
C MET A 300 20.30 -14.03 -18.29
N SER A 301 20.24 -13.90 -16.96
CA SER A 301 19.02 -14.16 -16.21
C SER A 301 17.87 -13.25 -16.63
N LEU A 302 18.17 -12.00 -17.01
CA LEU A 302 17.19 -11.08 -17.54
C LEU A 302 16.79 -11.47 -18.97
N ALA A 303 17.77 -11.77 -19.83
CA ALA A 303 17.56 -12.06 -21.24
C ALA A 303 16.64 -13.25 -21.50
N VAL A 304 16.78 -14.34 -20.75
CA VAL A 304 15.91 -15.53 -20.89
C VAL A 304 14.49 -15.32 -20.38
N ASN A 305 14.22 -14.19 -19.72
CA ASN A 305 12.89 -13.80 -19.26
C ASN A 305 12.31 -12.63 -20.07
N THR A 306 12.88 -12.28 -21.22
CA THR A 306 12.42 -11.16 -22.08
C THR A 306 12.17 -11.64 -23.51
N SER A 307 11.37 -10.90 -24.28
CA SER A 307 10.84 -11.39 -25.56
C SER A 307 11.92 -11.52 -26.63
N ASN A 308 12.97 -10.71 -26.54
CA ASN A 308 14.07 -10.66 -27.50
C ASN A 308 15.47 -10.72 -26.85
N GLY A 309 15.56 -10.90 -25.54
CA GLY A 309 16.84 -10.81 -24.82
C GLY A 309 17.87 -11.82 -25.27
N SER A 310 17.46 -13.06 -25.57
CA SER A 310 18.38 -14.10 -26.05
C SER A 310 19.04 -13.71 -27.38
N THR A 311 18.26 -13.18 -28.33
CA THR A 311 18.77 -12.69 -29.61
C THR A 311 19.76 -11.54 -29.41
N ILE A 312 19.44 -10.62 -28.50
CA ILE A 312 20.29 -9.47 -28.19
C ILE A 312 21.61 -9.89 -27.52
N LEU A 313 21.58 -10.88 -26.62
CA LEU A 313 22.80 -11.43 -26.02
C LEU A 313 23.70 -12.13 -27.03
N LYS A 314 23.12 -12.93 -27.94
CA LYS A 314 23.88 -13.60 -29.00
C LYS A 314 24.55 -12.60 -29.93
N SER A 315 23.86 -11.50 -30.26
CA SER A 315 24.42 -10.41 -31.06
C SER A 315 25.59 -9.71 -30.34
N ARG A 316 25.46 -9.47 -29.03
CA ARG A 316 26.53 -8.83 -28.24
C ARG A 316 27.75 -9.74 -28.02
N TRP A 317 27.53 -11.03 -27.78
CA TRP A 317 28.57 -12.00 -27.45
C TRP A 317 28.43 -13.28 -28.30
N PRO A 318 28.72 -13.21 -29.60
CA PRO A 318 28.55 -14.34 -30.51
C PRO A 318 29.58 -15.42 -30.21
N SER A 319 29.18 -16.46 -29.48
CA SER A 319 30.02 -17.61 -29.15
C SER A 319 29.15 -18.83 -28.79
N ASP A 320 29.66 -20.03 -29.04
CA ASP A 320 29.01 -21.30 -28.68
C ASP A 320 28.75 -21.39 -27.17
N GLU A 321 29.65 -20.80 -26.37
CA GLU A 321 29.49 -20.72 -24.92
C GLU A 321 28.27 -19.86 -24.53
N THR A 322 28.05 -18.71 -25.20
CA THR A 322 26.85 -17.90 -24.96
C THR A 322 25.58 -18.68 -25.30
N ASP A 323 25.57 -19.42 -26.41
CA ASP A 323 24.44 -20.25 -26.81
C ASP A 323 24.15 -21.38 -25.81
N TYR A 324 25.20 -22.06 -25.36
CA TYR A 324 25.11 -23.09 -24.33
C TYR A 324 24.55 -22.53 -23.02
N GLN A 325 25.02 -21.36 -22.57
CA GLN A 325 24.57 -20.75 -21.32
C GLN A 325 23.11 -20.25 -21.41
N ILE A 326 22.67 -19.70 -22.54
CA ILE A 326 21.26 -19.34 -22.78
C ILE A 326 20.38 -20.58 -22.65
N LYS A 327 20.75 -21.67 -23.34
CA LYS A 327 20.00 -22.94 -23.30
C LYS A 327 19.89 -23.48 -21.86
N LYS A 328 21.01 -23.52 -21.14
CA LYS A 328 21.07 -23.97 -19.74
C LYS A 328 20.24 -23.09 -18.80
N ALA A 329 20.20 -21.79 -19.05
CA ALA A 329 19.40 -20.85 -18.27
C ALA A 329 17.88 -21.08 -18.49
N PHE A 330 17.45 -21.37 -19.73
CA PHE A 330 16.06 -21.81 -20.01
C PHE A 330 15.72 -23.13 -19.33
N GLU A 331 16.58 -24.15 -19.46
CA GLU A 331 16.38 -25.47 -18.84
C GLU A 331 16.24 -25.37 -17.31
N LYS A 332 17.05 -24.52 -16.69
CA LYS A 332 17.01 -24.27 -15.24
C LYS A 332 15.91 -23.31 -14.79
N LYS A 333 15.11 -22.76 -15.72
CA LYS A 333 14.10 -21.73 -15.44
C LYS A 333 14.70 -20.58 -14.62
N MET A 334 15.86 -20.10 -15.03
CA MET A 334 16.61 -19.07 -14.33
C MET A 334 15.76 -17.81 -14.19
N LYS A 335 15.64 -17.29 -12.97
CA LYS A 335 14.89 -16.06 -12.70
C LYS A 335 15.79 -14.84 -12.76
N PRO A 336 15.27 -13.65 -13.14
CA PRO A 336 16.03 -12.42 -13.09
C PRO A 336 16.54 -12.15 -11.67
N TYR A 337 17.75 -11.59 -11.57
CA TYR A 337 18.32 -11.22 -10.28
C TYR A 337 17.54 -10.06 -9.66
N THR A 338 17.35 -10.12 -8.33
CA THR A 338 16.73 -9.02 -7.58
C THR A 338 17.70 -7.86 -7.41
N CYS A 339 17.18 -6.65 -7.12
CA CYS A 339 18.01 -5.49 -6.80
C CYS A 339 19.05 -5.79 -5.72
N ASN A 340 18.64 -6.44 -4.62
CA ASN A 340 19.54 -6.81 -3.53
C ASN A 340 20.69 -7.70 -4.01
N LYS A 341 20.42 -8.62 -4.93
CA LYS A 341 21.45 -9.50 -5.47
C LYS A 341 22.41 -8.75 -6.41
N ILE A 342 21.89 -7.88 -7.28
CA ILE A 342 22.71 -7.02 -8.16
C ILE A 342 23.60 -6.08 -7.33
N GLN A 343 23.08 -5.55 -6.22
CA GLN A 343 23.83 -4.74 -5.26
C GLN A 343 24.92 -5.54 -4.55
N SER A 344 24.62 -6.78 -4.12
CA SER A 344 25.62 -7.66 -3.48
C SER A 344 26.79 -8.01 -4.41
N CYS A 345 26.57 -7.93 -5.72
CA CYS A 345 27.58 -8.15 -6.75
C CYS A 345 28.33 -6.85 -7.14
N GLY A 346 28.06 -5.73 -6.46
CA GLY A 346 28.74 -4.45 -6.70
C GLY A 346 28.32 -3.72 -7.98
N PHE A 347 27.24 -4.15 -8.66
CA PHE A 347 26.77 -3.52 -9.91
C PHE A 347 25.73 -2.42 -9.69
N CYS A 348 25.26 -2.23 -8.46
CA CYS A 348 24.31 -1.20 -8.08
C CYS A 348 24.65 -0.67 -6.68
N GLU A 349 24.71 0.66 -6.51
CA GLU A 349 24.84 1.30 -5.21
C GLU A 349 23.51 1.98 -4.84
N VAL A 350 22.97 1.71 -3.65
CA VAL A 350 21.78 2.40 -3.14
C VAL A 350 22.09 3.89 -2.96
N GLY A 351 21.19 4.78 -3.39
CA GLY A 351 21.23 6.20 -3.03
C GLY A 351 22.36 7.06 -3.59
N LYS A 352 23.12 6.61 -4.59
CA LYS A 352 24.29 7.36 -5.12
C LYS A 352 24.29 7.68 -6.61
N ASP A 353 23.19 7.44 -7.34
CA ASP A 353 23.07 8.00 -8.69
C ASP A 353 22.73 9.50 -8.55
N PRO A 354 23.63 10.42 -8.97
CA PRO A 354 23.45 11.86 -8.76
C PRO A 354 22.23 12.45 -9.49
N LEU A 355 21.54 11.67 -10.33
CA LEU A 355 20.33 12.09 -11.04
C LEU A 355 19.04 11.46 -10.49
N LEU A 356 19.10 10.42 -9.65
CA LEU A 356 17.95 9.52 -9.45
C LEU A 356 17.68 9.01 -8.02
N TYR A 357 18.19 9.66 -6.96
CA TYR A 357 17.82 9.46 -5.53
C TYR A 357 16.82 8.31 -5.26
N ASP A 358 17.34 7.13 -4.91
CA ASP A 358 16.60 5.88 -4.57
C ASP A 358 15.62 5.29 -5.60
N GLN A 359 15.53 5.79 -6.83
CA GLN A 359 14.57 5.32 -7.83
C GLN A 359 15.24 4.60 -9.01
N CYS A 360 15.77 3.39 -8.76
CA CYS A 360 16.37 2.55 -9.80
C CYS A 360 15.39 1.96 -10.84
N PHE A 361 14.08 2.21 -10.70
CA PHE A 361 13.07 1.91 -11.72
C PHE A 361 12.07 3.07 -11.82
N LYS A 362 12.35 4.08 -12.65
CA LYS A 362 11.29 4.97 -13.14
C LYS A 362 10.42 4.18 -14.12
N LYS A 363 9.10 4.17 -13.88
CA LYS A 363 8.09 3.73 -14.87
C LYS A 363 8.26 4.57 -16.15
N TYR A 364 8.51 3.91 -17.28
CA TYR A 364 8.56 4.51 -18.62
C TYR A 364 7.29 5.31 -18.93
N LYS A 365 7.42 6.54 -19.46
CA LYS A 365 6.32 7.34 -20.07
C LYS A 365 6.61 7.52 -21.57
N ASN A 366 5.58 7.43 -22.40
CA ASN A 366 5.68 7.39 -23.88
C ASN A 366 5.47 8.78 -24.56
N LYS A 367 6.16 8.93 -25.70
CA LYS A 367 6.08 9.82 -26.89
C LYS A 367 5.58 11.28 -26.88
N ASN A 368 4.99 11.83 -25.82
CA ASN A 368 4.52 13.23 -25.85
C ASN A 368 5.48 14.26 -25.20
N ASN A 369 6.76 13.91 -25.05
CA ASN A 369 7.93 14.80 -24.87
C ASN A 369 7.65 16.23 -24.37
N LYS A 370 7.47 16.43 -23.05
CA LYS A 370 7.88 17.69 -22.40
C LYS A 370 8.49 17.40 -21.03
N GLU A 371 9.82 17.46 -20.98
CA GLU A 371 10.60 17.67 -19.77
C GLU A 371 10.71 19.18 -19.50
N VAL A 372 10.69 19.58 -18.23
CA VAL A 372 11.05 20.94 -17.80
C VAL A 372 12.47 20.86 -17.26
N GLU A 373 13.40 21.58 -17.87
CA GLU A 373 14.79 21.67 -17.41
C GLU A 373 14.90 22.37 -16.05
N PRO A 374 15.64 21.83 -15.07
CA PRO A 374 16.16 22.62 -13.98
C PRO A 374 17.43 23.36 -14.43
N SER A 375 17.38 24.68 -14.32
CA SER A 375 18.44 25.64 -14.64
C SER A 375 19.78 25.33 -13.91
N PRO A 376 20.95 25.57 -14.52
CA PRO A 376 22.24 25.19 -13.95
C PRO A 376 22.66 26.08 -12.77
N VAL A 377 23.07 25.42 -11.68
CA VAL A 377 23.82 26.02 -10.57
C VAL A 377 25.13 26.60 -11.11
N ARG A 378 25.29 27.93 -11.06
CA ARG A 378 26.58 28.59 -11.19
C ARG A 378 27.30 28.60 -9.84
N LEU A 379 28.41 27.87 -9.74
CA LEU A 379 29.45 28.09 -8.74
C LEU A 379 30.58 28.90 -9.36
N ARG A 380 30.84 30.12 -8.86
CA ARG A 380 32.12 30.87 -8.87
C ARG A 380 32.02 31.97 -7.79
N SER A 381 32.71 31.85 -6.65
CA SER A 381 34.09 32.28 -6.33
C SER A 381 34.18 33.71 -5.77
N GLY A 382 34.72 33.86 -4.55
CA GLY A 382 35.15 35.14 -3.96
C GLY A 382 34.60 35.34 -2.53
N ALA A 383 35.27 34.91 -1.47
CA ALA A 383 36.36 35.59 -0.76
C ALA A 383 35.93 36.66 0.27
N ARG A 384 36.43 36.45 1.50
CA ARG A 384 36.62 37.36 2.66
C ARG A 384 35.40 37.67 3.54
N LYS A 385 35.38 37.25 4.80
CA LYS A 385 36.06 37.75 6.05
C LYS A 385 35.32 38.94 6.66
N VAL A 386 35.07 38.84 7.97
CA VAL A 386 34.93 39.89 9.03
C VAL A 386 33.84 39.40 10.00
N LEU A 387 34.20 38.72 11.10
CA LEU A 387 34.38 39.31 12.44
C LEU A 387 33.17 40.13 12.91
N SER A 388 32.46 39.65 13.92
CA SER A 388 32.56 40.15 15.32
C SER A 388 31.25 39.93 16.09
N LYS A 389 31.42 39.59 17.39
CA LYS A 389 30.77 40.18 18.59
C LYS A 389 29.30 40.62 18.46
N SER A 390 28.37 40.40 19.38
CA SER A 390 28.35 40.15 20.82
C SER A 390 26.91 40.47 21.25
N TYR A 391 26.50 40.06 22.45
CA TYR A 391 25.38 40.51 23.33
C TYR A 391 24.63 39.27 23.82
N LEU A 392 25.07 38.62 24.90
CA LEU A 392 24.86 38.99 26.32
C LEU A 392 23.44 39.45 26.67
N SER A 393 22.90 38.68 27.63
CA SER A 393 22.00 39.07 28.71
C SER A 393 20.50 39.15 28.43
N GLY A 394 19.74 38.62 29.39
CA GLY A 394 18.32 38.92 29.57
C GLY A 394 17.49 37.69 29.90
N GLY A 395 17.61 37.19 31.13
CA GLY A 395 16.71 36.15 31.62
C GLY A 395 15.26 36.64 31.79
N LYS A 396 14.36 35.68 31.94
CA LYS A 396 13.31 35.66 32.97
C LYS A 396 12.57 34.33 32.92
N GLU A 397 12.56 33.65 34.05
CA GLU A 397 11.51 32.72 34.43
C GLU A 397 10.17 33.47 34.47
N MET A 398 9.08 32.80 34.08
CA MET A 398 7.93 32.55 34.95
C MET A 398 6.90 31.68 34.24
N SER A 399 6.43 30.68 34.99
CA SER A 399 5.09 30.09 35.04
C SER A 399 4.01 30.78 34.17
N TRP A 400 3.33 30.01 33.32
CA TRP A 400 2.09 29.29 33.64
C TRP A 400 1.97 28.06 32.73
#